data_AF-A0A1S2V9U4-F1
#
_entry.id   AF-A0A1S2V9U4-F1
#
_cell.length_a   1.000
_cell.length_b   1.000
_cell.length_c   1.000
_cell.angle_alpha   90.00
_cell.angle_beta   90.00
_cell.angle_gamma   90.00
#
_symmetry.space_group_name_H-M   'P 1'
#
loop_
_entity.id
_entity.type
_entity.pdbx_description
1 polymer ?
#
loop_
_entity_poly.entity_id
_entity_poly.type
_entity_poly.pdbx_seq_one_letter_code
_entity_poly.pdbx_strand_id
1 'polypeptide(L)'
;NSLTLAQRLAGPTPKLFQIIRYVGVVLAGISGMLMTLQAEGAVLPEWLIFLADKAYLLAGAIATLISSLTVDMEAFKKKNALK
;
A
#
# COMPACT_ATOMS: atom_id res chain seq x y z
N ASN A 1 21.07 -12.23 7.45
CA ASN A 1 19.88 -12.62 6.68
C ASN A 1 20.19 -12.52 5.18
N SER A 2 20.32 -13.63 4.45
CA SER A 2 20.80 -13.68 3.05
C SER A 2 19.68 -13.79 1.99
N LEU A 3 18.44 -13.41 2.34
CA LEU A 3 17.35 -13.34 1.37
C LEU A 3 17.49 -12.11 0.49
N THR A 4 17.61 -12.31 -0.81
CA THR A 4 17.55 -11.24 -1.82
C THR A 4 16.17 -10.59 -1.85
N LEU A 5 16.09 -9.32 -2.29
CA LEU A 5 14.82 -8.58 -2.36
C LEU A 5 13.74 -9.32 -3.16
N ALA A 6 14.15 -9.99 -4.25
CA ALA A 6 13.26 -10.82 -5.06
C ALA A 6 12.66 -11.99 -4.26
N GLN A 7 13.46 -12.67 -3.44
CA GLN A 7 12.98 -13.76 -2.59
C GLN A 7 12.08 -13.27 -1.45
N ARG A 8 12.29 -12.04 -0.96
CA ARG A 8 11.41 -11.40 0.02
C ARG A 8 10.06 -11.03 -0.59
N LEU A 9 10.05 -10.54 -1.83
CA LEU A 9 8.81 -10.24 -2.57
C LEU A 9 8.02 -11.50 -2.93
N ALA A 10 8.72 -12.61 -3.20
CA ALA A 10 8.10 -13.92 -3.47
C ALA A 10 7.72 -14.68 -2.19
N GLY A 11 7.99 -14.13 -1.01
CA GLY A 11 7.66 -14.74 0.27
C GLY A 11 6.15 -14.83 0.50
N PRO A 12 5.68 -15.85 1.24
CA PRO A 12 4.26 -16.00 1.54
C PRO A 12 3.76 -14.81 2.37
N THR A 13 2.89 -13.99 1.77
CA THR A 13 2.24 -12.87 2.45
C THR A 13 0.95 -13.33 3.12
N PRO A 14 0.64 -12.91 4.36
CA PRO A 14 -0.62 -13.26 5.01
C PRO A 14 -1.83 -12.75 4.21
N LYS A 15 -2.93 -13.52 4.20
CA LYS A 15 -4.14 -13.21 3.41
C LYS A 15 -4.67 -11.80 3.64
N LEU A 16 -4.65 -11.31 4.88
CA LEU A 16 -5.08 -9.95 5.23
C LEU A 16 -4.27 -8.88 4.48
N PHE A 17 -2.93 -9.03 4.46
CA PHE A 17 -2.03 -8.09 3.78
C PHE A 17 -2.21 -8.15 2.25
N GLN A 18 -2.50 -9.32 1.70
CA GLN A 18 -2.82 -9.47 0.28
C GLN A 18 -4.10 -8.74 -0.10
N ILE A 19 -5.16 -8.84 0.72
CA ILE A 19 -6.43 -8.14 0.51
C ILE A 19 -6.20 -6.62 0.56
N ILE A 20 -5.53 -6.13 1.58
CA ILE A 20 -5.27 -4.70 1.74
C ILE A 20 -4.41 -4.16 0.59
N ARG A 21 -3.36 -4.91 0.18
CA ARG A 21 -2.54 -4.56 -1.00
C ARG A 21 -3.39 -4.46 -2.26
N TYR A 22 -4.27 -5.43 -2.49
CA TYR A 22 -5.17 -5.42 -3.65
C TYR A 22 -6.07 -4.19 -3.67
N VAL A 23 -6.72 -3.89 -2.54
CA VAL A 23 -7.60 -2.72 -2.40
C VAL A 23 -6.81 -1.43 -2.65
N GLY A 24 -5.61 -1.30 -2.07
CA GLY A 24 -4.74 -0.14 -2.28
C GLY A 24 -4.31 0.03 -3.75
N VAL A 25 -3.92 -1.06 -4.42
CA VAL A 25 -3.52 -1.03 -5.84
C VAL A 25 -4.69 -0.65 -6.75
N VAL A 26 -5.89 -1.19 -6.50
CA VAL A 26 -7.09 -0.84 -7.28
C VAL A 26 -7.47 0.62 -7.09
N LEU A 27 -7.48 1.11 -5.85
CA LEU A 27 -7.75 2.52 -5.55
C LEU A 27 -6.71 3.45 -6.18
N ALA A 28 -5.42 3.11 -6.09
CA ALA A 28 -4.35 3.88 -6.70
C ALA A 28 -4.45 3.88 -8.23
N GLY A 29 -4.82 2.75 -8.84
CA GLY A 29 -5.04 2.64 -10.28
C GLY A 29 -6.18 3.54 -10.77
N ILE A 30 -7.32 3.51 -10.08
CA ILE A 30 -8.47 4.39 -10.37
C ILE A 30 -8.06 5.86 -10.20
N SER A 31 -7.41 6.20 -9.09
CA SER A 31 -6.93 7.57 -8.84
C SER A 31 -5.97 8.04 -9.92
N GLY A 32 -4.98 7.22 -10.30
CA GLY A 32 -4.02 7.56 -11.35
C GLY A 32 -4.69 7.77 -12.71
N MET A 33 -5.67 6.92 -13.05
CA MET A 33 -6.46 7.09 -14.26
C MET A 33 -7.27 8.40 -14.24
N LEU A 34 -7.89 8.75 -13.12
CA LEU A 34 -8.61 10.02 -12.99
C LEU A 34 -7.67 11.22 -13.14
N MET A 35 -6.47 11.16 -12.58
CA MET A 35 -5.47 12.22 -12.71
C MET A 35 -5.01 12.40 -14.17
N THR A 36 -4.82 11.31 -14.92
CA THR A 36 -4.46 11.40 -16.35
C THR A 36 -5.59 12.02 -17.17
N LEU A 37 -6.85 11.68 -16.88
CA LEU A 37 -8.00 12.32 -17.54
C LEU A 37 -8.10 13.82 -17.22
N GLN A 38 -7.82 14.22 -15.97
CA GLN A 38 -7.77 15.65 -15.61
C GLN A 38 -6.65 16.38 -16.36
N ALA A 39 -5.47 15.76 -16.47
CA ALA A 39 -4.33 16.36 -17.16
C ALA A 39 -4.58 16.57 -18.67
N GLU A 40 -5.39 15.71 -19.28
CA GLU A 40 -5.85 15.87 -20.68
C GLU A 40 -6.95 16.93 -20.84
N GLY A 41 -7.34 17.62 -19.76
CA GLY A 41 -8.33 18.70 -19.81
C GLY A 41 -9.78 18.21 -19.78
N ALA A 42 -10.03 16.96 -19.39
CA ALA A 42 -11.39 16.49 -19.19
C ALA A 42 -12.04 17.25 -18.03
N VAL A 43 -13.16 17.91 -18.31
CA VAL A 43 -13.95 18.62 -17.30
C VAL A 43 -14.64 17.60 -16.41
N LEU A 44 -13.94 17.21 -15.34
CA LEU A 44 -14.45 16.28 -14.34
C LEU A 44 -15.21 17.06 -13.26
N PRO A 45 -16.36 16.55 -12.79
CA PRO A 45 -17.08 17.15 -11.68
C PRO A 45 -16.21 17.25 -10.42
N GLU A 46 -16.26 18.38 -9.71
CA GLU A 46 -15.42 18.63 -8.52
C GLU A 46 -15.54 17.55 -7.45
N TRP A 47 -16.74 16.98 -7.25
CA TRP A 47 -16.95 15.90 -6.28
C TRP A 47 -16.15 14.64 -6.61
N LEU A 48 -15.88 14.39 -7.89
CA LEU A 48 -15.14 13.22 -8.36
C LEU A 48 -13.63 13.44 -8.19
N ILE A 49 -13.16 14.66 -8.43
CA ILE A 49 -11.77 15.09 -8.14
C ILE A 49 -11.49 14.94 -6.64
N PHE A 50 -12.39 15.46 -5.80
CA PHE A 50 -12.29 15.34 -4.34
C PHE A 50 -12.22 13.88 -3.88
N LEU A 51 -13.02 13.00 -4.49
CA LEU A 51 -12.99 11.56 -4.17
C LEU A 51 -11.65 10.91 -4.55
N ALA A 52 -11.09 11.29 -5.71
CA ALA A 52 -9.81 10.78 -6.19
C ALA A 52 -8.66 11.16 -5.24
N ASP A 53 -8.58 12.43 -4.82
CA ASP A 53 -7.56 12.90 -3.89
C ASP A 53 -7.63 12.18 -2.54
N LYS A 54 -8.84 11.99 -2.02
CA LYS A 54 -9.06 11.24 -0.77
C LYS A 54 -8.67 9.77 -0.93
N ALA A 55 -8.99 9.15 -2.07
CA ALA A 55 -8.61 7.77 -2.36
C ALA A 55 -7.09 7.60 -2.42
N TYR A 56 -6.37 8.56 -3.02
CA TYR A 56 -4.91 8.55 -3.05
C TYR A 56 -4.30 8.67 -1.66
N LEU A 57 -4.76 9.63 -0.84
CA LEU A 57 -4.31 9.78 0.54
C LEU A 57 -4.58 8.54 1.38
N LEU A 58 -5.76 7.94 1.22
CA LEU A 58 -6.13 6.71 1.93
C LEU A 58 -5.23 5.54 1.54
N ALA A 59 -4.92 5.39 0.24
CA ALA A 59 -4.00 4.37 -0.23
C ALA A 59 -2.59 4.55 0.37
N GLY A 60 -2.10 5.80 0.44
CA GLY A 60 -0.83 6.13 1.10
C GLY A 60 -0.83 5.80 2.59
N ALA A 61 -1.86 6.19 3.31
CA ALA A 61 -2.01 5.90 4.74
C ALA A 61 -2.07 4.38 5.02
N ILE A 62 -2.79 3.63 4.19
CA ILE A 62 -2.86 2.18 4.25
C ILE A 62 -1.49 1.54 4.01
N ALA A 63 -0.74 2.04 3.01
CA ALA A 63 0.62 1.56 2.74
C ALA A 63 1.57 1.83 3.92
N THR A 64 1.49 3.02 4.53
CA THR A 64 2.27 3.37 5.72
C THR A 64 1.93 2.48 6.92
N LEU A 65 0.64 2.23 7.16
CA LEU A 65 0.18 1.34 8.23
C LEU A 65 0.64 -0.11 8.02
N ILE A 66 0.57 -0.61 6.79
CA ILE A 66 1.11 -1.94 6.48
C ILE A 66 2.62 -1.98 6.75
N SER A 67 3.35 -0.95 6.29
CA SER A 67 4.81 -0.86 6.49
C SER A 67 5.17 -0.86 7.98
N SER A 68 4.41 -0.14 8.80
CA SER A 68 4.64 -0.09 10.25
C SER A 68 4.21 -1.36 11.00
N LEU A 69 3.26 -2.14 10.47
CA LEU A 69 2.84 -3.43 11.02
C LEU A 69 3.82 -4.58 10.72
N THR A 70 4.80 -4.36 9.84
CA THR A 70 5.82 -5.37 9.51
C THR A 70 6.76 -5.56 10.70
N VAL A 71 6.51 -6.58 11.52
CA VAL A 71 7.36 -6.93 12.66
C VAL A 71 8.68 -7.51 12.17
N ASP A 72 9.79 -6.92 12.63
CA ASP A 72 11.12 -7.52 12.45
C ASP A 72 11.25 -8.78 13.33
N MET A 73 11.15 -9.94 12.68
CA MET A 73 11.19 -11.26 13.33
C MET A 73 12.56 -11.55 13.98
N GLU A 74 13.66 -10.96 13.49
CA GLU A 74 14.99 -11.14 14.10
C GLU A 74 15.09 -10.33 15.39
N ALA A 75 14.63 -9.07 15.36
CA ALA A 75 14.55 -8.22 16.55
C ALA A 75 13.59 -8.82 17.61
N PHE A 76 12.46 -9.39 17.18
CA PHE A 76 11.49 -10.04 18.05
C PHE A 76 12.06 -11.30 18.72
N LYS A 77 12.75 -12.17 17.96
CA LYS A 77 13.41 -13.36 18.52
C LYS A 77 14.52 -13.00 19.51
N LYS A 78 15.37 -12.00 19.18
CA LYS A 78 16.44 -11.55 20.08
C LYS A 78 15.89 -10.99 21.40
N LYS A 79 14.79 -10.25 21.37
CA LYS A 79 14.14 -9.70 22.57
C LYS A 79 13.49 -10.76 23.47
N ASN A 80 12.93 -11.83 22.88
CA ASN A 80 12.32 -12.92 23.63
C ASN A 80 13.33 -13.96 24.12
N ALA A 81 14.47 -14.13 23.46
CA ALA A 81 15.57 -14.97 23.95
C ALA A 81 16.37 -14.32 25.10
N LEU A 82 16.18 -13.02 25.33
CA LEU A 82 16.77 -12.24 26.42
C LEU A 82 15.80 -12.06 27.62
N LYS A 83 14.61 -12.68 27.57
CA LYS A 83 13.64 -12.77 28.67
C LYS A 83 13.66 -14.18 29.23
#